data_AF-A0A3M1Q106-F1
#
_entry.id   AF-A0A3M1Q106-F1
#
_cell.length_a   1.000
_cell.length_b   1.000
_cell.length_c   1.000
_cell.angle_alpha   90.00
_cell.angle_beta   90.00
_cell.angle_gamma   90.00
#
_symmetry.space_group_name_H-M   'P 1'
#
loop_
_entity.id
_entity.type
_entity.pdbx_description
1 polymer ?
#
loop_
_entity_poly.entity_id
_entity_poly.type
_entity_poly.pdbx_seq_one_letter_code
_entity_poly.pdbx_strand_id
1 'polypeptide(L)'
;MPWRRIGAGLGAGLALVLVFWLGLLAWRGGLFVDTSPLSPGGCEAVPGFLGPEDIAIDSRHQLAYVTGADRYAVFEKGGSPDGHLILLKRLAHGWEARRLQPLAADRFFPHGLDFLPTSDGGRLFVIDHGADGHTHAIRIFRPQADGGLALVASHQG
;
A
#
# COMPACT_ATOMS: atom_id res chain seq x y z
N MET A 1 -45.94 16.79 -34.43
CA MET A 1 -45.29 15.79 -33.54
C MET A 1 -44.36 16.49 -32.54
N PRO A 2 -44.91 17.04 -31.43
CA PRO A 2 -44.13 17.71 -30.39
C PRO A 2 -43.22 16.75 -29.59
N TRP A 3 -43.61 15.48 -29.48
CA TRP A 3 -42.88 14.42 -28.78
C TRP A 3 -41.44 14.20 -29.28
N ARG A 4 -41.18 14.37 -30.59
CA ARG A 4 -39.84 14.22 -31.17
C ARG A 4 -38.88 15.35 -30.73
N ARG A 5 -39.40 16.57 -30.54
CA ARG A 5 -38.60 17.72 -30.07
C ARG A 5 -38.33 17.63 -28.57
N ILE A 6 -39.31 17.17 -27.80
CA ILE A 6 -39.16 16.93 -26.36
C ILE A 6 -38.16 15.78 -26.11
N GLY A 7 -38.28 14.68 -26.86
CA GLY A 7 -37.33 13.56 -26.77
C GLY A 7 -35.90 13.95 -27.17
N ALA A 8 -35.73 14.76 -28.21
CA ALA A 8 -34.41 15.27 -28.60
C ALA A 8 -33.81 16.20 -27.53
N GLY A 9 -34.62 17.06 -26.89
CA GLY A 9 -34.18 17.92 -25.80
C GLY A 9 -33.75 17.15 -24.56
N LEU A 10 -34.52 16.11 -24.17
CA LEU A 10 -34.16 15.23 -23.07
C LEU A 10 -32.88 14.43 -23.35
N GLY A 11 -32.74 13.90 -24.58
CA GLY A 11 -31.52 13.20 -25.01
C GLY A 11 -30.28 14.09 -24.95
N ALA A 12 -30.39 15.34 -25.42
CA ALA A 12 -29.29 16.31 -25.34
C ALA A 12 -28.95 16.66 -23.88
N GLY A 13 -29.95 16.84 -23.02
CA GLY A 13 -29.75 17.08 -21.59
C GLY A 13 -29.00 15.93 -20.91
N LEU A 14 -29.40 14.69 -21.17
CA LEU A 14 -28.72 13.50 -20.63
C LEU A 14 -27.28 13.37 -21.13
N ALA A 15 -27.04 13.64 -22.41
CA ALA A 15 -25.68 13.62 -22.97
C ALA A 15 -24.78 14.66 -22.31
N LEU A 16 -25.27 15.87 -22.05
CA LEU A 16 -24.51 16.92 -21.36
C LEU A 16 -24.19 16.54 -19.91
N VAL A 17 -25.15 15.96 -19.20
CA VAL A 17 -24.94 15.45 -17.83
C VAL A 17 -23.87 14.35 -17.83
N LEU A 18 -23.93 13.42 -18.77
CA LEU A 18 -22.93 12.36 -18.89
C LEU A 18 -21.53 12.93 -19.17
N VAL A 19 -21.40 13.84 -20.14
CA VAL A 19 -20.13 14.49 -20.47
C VAL A 19 -19.57 15.24 -19.26
N PHE A 20 -20.42 15.96 -18.53
CA PHE A 20 -20.02 16.66 -17.32
C PHE A 20 -19.47 15.69 -16.26
N TRP A 21 -20.17 14.58 -15.98
CA TRP A 21 -19.73 13.60 -14.99
C TRP A 21 -18.46 12.87 -15.41
N LEU A 22 -18.32 12.53 -16.70
CA LEU A 22 -17.09 11.93 -17.23
C LEU A 22 -15.90 12.90 -17.11
N GLY A 23 -16.11 14.18 -17.44
CA GLY A 23 -15.09 15.22 -17.28
C GLY A 23 -14.69 15.43 -15.81
N LEU A 24 -15.67 15.46 -14.92
CA LEU A 24 -15.45 15.57 -13.47
C LEU A 24 -14.70 14.35 -12.92
N LEU A 25 -15.05 13.14 -13.37
CA LEU A 25 -14.36 11.91 -13.00
C LEU A 25 -12.92 11.91 -13.50
N ALA A 26 -12.69 12.27 -14.78
CA ALA A 26 -11.35 12.38 -15.35
C ALA A 26 -10.49 13.38 -14.59
N TRP A 27 -11.04 14.55 -14.24
CA TRP A 27 -10.34 15.56 -13.45
C TRP A 27 -10.01 15.08 -12.04
N ARG A 28 -10.98 14.51 -11.31
CA ARG A 28 -10.76 13.99 -9.95
C ARG A 28 -9.88 12.75 -9.90
N GLY A 29 -9.88 11.94 -10.95
CA GLY A 29 -8.99 10.80 -11.12
C GLY A 29 -7.56 11.21 -11.49
N GLY A 30 -7.28 12.50 -11.66
CA GLY A 30 -5.94 13.00 -11.94
C GLY A 30 -5.49 12.85 -13.39
N LEU A 31 -6.40 12.57 -14.35
CA LEU A 31 -6.04 12.36 -15.77
C LEU A 31 -5.34 13.58 -16.38
N PHE A 32 -5.60 14.77 -15.83
CA PHE A 32 -5.03 16.03 -16.28
C PHE A 32 -3.99 16.61 -15.30
N VAL A 33 -3.54 15.83 -14.33
CA VAL A 33 -2.44 16.22 -13.43
C VAL A 33 -1.13 15.96 -14.17
N ASP A 34 -0.37 17.03 -14.39
CA ASP A 34 0.97 16.95 -14.96
C ASP A 34 2.01 16.83 -13.83
N THR A 35 3.05 16.03 -14.05
CA THR A 35 4.16 15.86 -13.11
C THR A 35 5.41 16.44 -13.72
N SER A 36 5.80 17.63 -13.25
CA SER A 36 7.10 18.21 -13.60
C SER A 36 8.22 17.45 -12.88
N PRO A 37 9.25 16.97 -13.60
CA PRO A 37 10.37 16.29 -12.96
C PRO A 37 11.08 17.19 -11.95
N LEU A 38 11.29 16.69 -10.73
CA LEU A 38 12.13 17.30 -9.71
C LEU A 38 13.26 16.31 -9.37
N SER A 39 14.50 16.77 -9.43
CA SER A 39 15.67 15.97 -9.05
C SER A 39 16.23 16.50 -7.72
N PRO A 40 15.86 15.90 -6.57
CA PRO A 40 16.28 16.39 -5.25
C PRO A 40 17.76 16.14 -4.93
N GLY A 41 18.54 15.52 -5.82
CA GLY A 41 19.95 15.18 -5.64
C GLY A 41 20.28 13.81 -6.22
N GLY A 42 21.17 13.07 -5.56
CA GLY A 42 21.46 11.68 -5.89
C GLY A 42 20.37 10.74 -5.39
N CYS A 43 19.70 10.06 -6.30
CA CYS A 43 18.75 9.00 -5.98
C CYS A 43 19.32 7.66 -6.44
N GLU A 44 19.29 6.66 -5.56
CA GLU A 44 19.71 5.30 -5.86
C GLU A 44 18.58 4.34 -5.51
N ALA A 45 18.29 3.39 -6.40
CA ALA A 45 17.30 2.37 -6.15
C ALA A 45 17.85 1.39 -5.10
N VAL A 46 17.08 1.16 -4.03
CA VAL A 46 17.39 0.08 -3.09
C VAL A 46 16.80 -1.22 -3.66
N PRO A 47 17.62 -2.25 -3.94
CA PRO A 47 17.13 -3.51 -4.47
C PRO A 47 16.38 -4.33 -3.40
N GLY A 48 15.61 -5.33 -3.83
CA GLY A 48 14.99 -6.31 -2.92
C GLY A 48 13.53 -6.03 -2.54
N PHE A 49 12.89 -5.04 -3.16
CA PHE A 49 11.46 -4.74 -2.97
C PHE A 49 10.63 -5.27 -4.13
N LEU A 50 9.49 -5.90 -3.81
CA LEU A 50 8.44 -6.24 -4.78
C LEU A 50 7.12 -5.61 -4.28
N GLY A 51 6.68 -4.58 -4.99
CA GLY A 51 5.49 -3.80 -4.63
C GLY A 51 5.53 -3.23 -3.20
N PRO A 52 6.49 -2.36 -2.86
CA PRO A 52 6.43 -1.64 -1.61
C PRO A 52 5.23 -0.68 -1.60
N GLU A 53 4.51 -0.56 -0.49
CA GLU A 53 3.36 0.36 -0.39
C GLU A 53 3.46 1.34 0.76
N ASP A 54 3.91 0.88 1.94
CA ASP A 54 4.09 1.74 3.10
C ASP A 54 5.41 1.46 3.83
N ILE A 55 5.87 2.45 4.60
CA ILE A 55 7.13 2.44 5.34
C ILE A 55 6.98 3.16 6.68
N ALA A 56 7.40 2.52 7.77
CA ALA A 56 7.57 3.17 9.07
C ALA A 56 9.04 3.16 9.49
N ILE A 57 9.50 4.29 10.00
CA ILE A 57 10.91 4.52 10.35
C ILE A 57 11.07 4.47 11.86
N ASP A 58 11.89 3.54 12.33
CA ASP A 58 12.44 3.57 13.68
C ASP A 58 13.73 4.40 13.69
N SER A 59 13.55 5.69 13.96
CA SER A 59 14.66 6.66 13.99
C SER A 59 15.65 6.39 15.12
N ARG A 60 15.23 5.73 16.20
CA ARG A 60 16.11 5.42 17.33
C ARG A 60 17.11 4.33 16.96
N HIS A 61 16.67 3.30 16.25
CA HIS A 61 17.52 2.18 15.85
C HIS A 61 18.05 2.32 14.41
N GLN A 62 17.67 3.38 13.69
CA GLN A 62 18.05 3.63 12.29
C GLN A 62 17.63 2.47 11.37
N LEU A 63 16.40 2.00 11.59
CA LEU A 63 15.76 0.92 10.83
C LEU A 63 14.49 1.46 10.19
N ALA A 64 14.06 0.82 9.10
CA ALA A 64 12.72 1.02 8.57
C ALA A 64 12.05 -0.32 8.33
N TYR A 65 10.75 -0.38 8.59
CA TYR A 65 9.87 -1.50 8.26
C TYR A 65 9.10 -1.12 7.02
N VAL A 66 9.05 -1.99 6.02
CA VAL A 66 8.38 -1.74 4.74
C VAL A 66 7.41 -2.88 4.44
N THR A 67 6.19 -2.57 4.01
CA THR A 67 5.26 -3.60 3.51
C THR A 67 5.61 -3.96 2.08
N GLY A 68 5.49 -5.24 1.72
CA GLY A 68 5.74 -5.75 0.37
C GLY A 68 4.68 -6.75 -0.04
N ALA A 69 4.17 -6.63 -1.27
CA ALA A 69 3.28 -7.60 -1.89
C ALA A 69 3.28 -7.42 -3.41
N ASP A 70 3.28 -8.53 -4.16
CA ASP A 70 3.04 -8.50 -5.61
C ASP A 70 1.55 -8.25 -5.90
N ARG A 71 1.13 -6.99 -5.76
CA ARG A 71 -0.26 -6.58 -5.99
C ARG A 71 -0.69 -6.76 -7.44
N TYR A 72 0.25 -6.63 -8.37
CA TYR A 72 -0.04 -6.79 -9.79
C TYR A 72 -0.44 -8.24 -10.11
N ALA A 73 0.30 -9.22 -9.59
CA ALA A 73 -0.06 -10.62 -9.74
C ALA A 73 -1.41 -10.96 -9.12
N VAL A 74 -1.78 -10.34 -7.99
CA VAL A 74 -3.11 -10.50 -7.38
C VAL A 74 -4.21 -9.98 -8.30
N PHE A 75 -4.09 -8.73 -8.78
CA PHE A 75 -5.12 -8.11 -9.60
C PHE A 75 -5.32 -8.78 -10.96
N GLU A 76 -4.24 -9.22 -11.61
CA GLU A 76 -4.35 -9.87 -12.92
C GLU A 76 -4.77 -11.35 -12.84
N LYS A 77 -4.25 -12.09 -11.85
CA LYS A 77 -4.36 -13.56 -11.82
C LYS A 77 -5.40 -14.07 -10.83
N GLY A 78 -6.02 -13.17 -10.05
CA GLY A 78 -6.98 -13.53 -9.00
C GLY A 78 -6.37 -14.41 -7.90
N GLY A 79 -5.05 -14.35 -7.73
CA GLY A 79 -4.32 -15.13 -6.73
C GLY A 79 -4.20 -14.42 -5.39
N SER A 80 -3.76 -15.13 -4.36
CA SER A 80 -3.44 -14.53 -3.06
C SER A 80 -2.04 -13.89 -3.09
N PRO A 81 -1.85 -12.72 -2.46
CA PRO A 81 -0.57 -12.03 -2.46
C PRO A 81 0.48 -12.80 -1.67
N ASP A 82 1.71 -12.82 -2.20
CA ASP A 82 2.91 -13.16 -1.42
C ASP A 82 3.33 -11.98 -0.54
N GLY A 83 2.46 -11.63 0.42
CA GLY A 83 2.67 -10.51 1.32
C GLY A 83 3.79 -10.77 2.32
N HIS A 84 4.55 -9.72 2.63
CA HIS A 84 5.67 -9.80 3.56
C HIS A 84 6.02 -8.42 4.13
N LEU A 85 6.81 -8.43 5.20
CA LEU A 85 7.49 -7.23 5.69
C LEU A 85 8.97 -7.31 5.34
N ILE A 86 9.58 -6.16 5.14
CA ILE A 86 11.01 -6.01 4.89
C ILE A 86 11.57 -5.14 6.00
N LEU A 87 12.66 -5.59 6.61
CA LEU A 87 13.50 -4.76 7.45
C LEU A 87 14.57 -4.12 6.56
N LEU A 88 14.54 -2.80 6.49
CA LEU A 88 15.54 -2.00 5.80
C LEU A 88 16.49 -1.39 6.82
N LYS A 89 17.79 -1.57 6.59
CA LYS A 89 18.86 -1.03 7.43
C LYS A 89 19.92 -0.36 6.56
N ARG A 90 20.41 0.79 7.00
CA ARG A 90 21.57 1.44 6.39
C ARG A 90 22.86 0.82 6.91
N LEU A 91 23.74 0.43 6.00
CA LEU A 91 25.10 -0.04 6.29
C LEU A 91 26.13 1.02 5.92
N ALA A 92 27.40 0.80 6.29
CA ALA A 92 28.49 1.73 5.97
C ALA A 92 28.63 2.00 4.46
N HIS A 93 28.30 1.01 3.62
CA HIS A 93 28.47 1.06 2.17
C HIS A 93 27.22 0.61 1.40
N GLY A 94 26.03 0.99 1.86
CA GLY A 94 24.78 0.73 1.12
C GLY A 94 23.60 0.44 2.03
N TRP A 95 22.65 -0.31 1.48
CA TRP A 95 21.41 -0.68 2.14
C TRP A 95 21.26 -2.19 2.20
N GLU A 96 20.79 -2.69 3.33
CA GLU A 96 20.40 -4.07 3.52
C GLU A 96 18.87 -4.13 3.63
N ALA A 97 18.24 -4.81 2.69
CA ALA A 97 16.81 -5.10 2.71
C ALA A 97 16.62 -6.60 2.98
N ARG A 98 16.07 -6.93 4.14
CA ARG A 98 15.85 -8.32 4.56
C ARG A 98 14.37 -8.60 4.71
N ARG A 99 13.85 -9.53 3.91
CA ARG A 99 12.49 -10.04 4.07
C ARG A 99 12.36 -10.74 5.43
N LEU A 100 11.35 -10.35 6.20
CA LEU A 100 11.02 -10.92 7.50
C LEU A 100 10.08 -12.12 7.27
N GLN A 101 10.57 -13.33 7.56
CA GLN A 101 9.80 -14.57 7.46
C GLN A 101 10.03 -15.48 8.69
N PRO A 102 9.08 -16.39 8.99
CA PRO A 102 7.71 -16.43 8.47
C PRO A 102 6.78 -15.54 9.30
N LEU A 103 6.14 -14.58 8.67
CA LEU A 103 5.03 -13.82 9.26
C LEU A 103 3.76 -14.51 8.80
N ALA A 104 3.16 -15.34 9.66
CA ALA A 104 1.90 -16.07 9.44
C ALA A 104 1.72 -16.56 7.98
N ALA A 105 2.40 -17.66 7.65
CA ALA A 105 2.30 -18.28 6.34
C ALA A 105 0.84 -18.60 5.99
N ASP A 106 0.45 -18.24 4.76
CA ASP A 106 -0.80 -18.55 4.02
C ASP A 106 -1.82 -17.41 3.79
N ARG A 107 -1.83 -16.33 4.58
CA ARG A 107 -2.91 -15.30 4.49
C ARG A 107 -2.47 -13.89 4.91
N PHE A 108 -1.30 -13.45 4.47
CA PHE A 108 -0.80 -12.12 4.82
C PHE A 108 -0.81 -11.20 3.60
N PHE A 109 -1.63 -10.16 3.64
CA PHE A 109 -1.67 -9.11 2.62
C PHE A 109 -1.49 -7.74 3.26
N PRO A 110 -0.22 -7.35 3.53
CA PRO A 110 0.06 -6.14 4.27
C PRO A 110 -0.17 -4.89 3.41
N HIS A 111 -0.66 -3.83 4.04
CA HIS A 111 -0.89 -2.52 3.43
C HIS A 111 -0.26 -1.44 4.32
N GLY A 112 -1.05 -0.54 4.89
CA GLY A 112 -0.54 0.47 5.82
C GLY A 112 0.13 -0.12 7.06
N LEU A 113 1.18 0.56 7.53
CA LEU A 113 1.93 0.15 8.72
C LEU A 113 2.39 1.36 9.54
N ASP A 114 2.50 1.20 10.86
CA ASP A 114 3.11 2.22 11.72
C ASP A 114 3.89 1.60 12.88
N PHE A 115 4.91 2.32 13.35
CA PHE A 115 5.78 1.89 14.42
C PHE A 115 5.66 2.81 15.64
N LEU A 116 5.24 2.23 16.78
CA LEU A 116 5.16 2.90 18.06
C LEU A 116 6.31 2.45 18.96
N PRO A 117 7.26 3.32 19.33
CA PRO A 117 8.24 3.02 20.36
C PRO A 117 7.56 2.80 21.72
N THR A 118 7.94 1.73 22.42
CA THR A 118 7.45 1.39 23.76
C THR A 118 8.62 1.10 24.69
N SER A 119 8.38 1.04 26.00
CA SER A 119 9.42 0.72 27.00
C SER A 119 10.04 -0.67 26.83
N ASP A 120 9.36 -1.59 26.14
CA ASP A 120 9.78 -2.97 25.89
C ASP A 120 10.25 -3.24 24.44
N GLY A 121 10.58 -2.19 23.67
CA GLY A 121 11.24 -2.33 22.37
C GLY A 121 10.40 -2.01 21.13
N GLY A 122 9.16 -1.54 21.30
CA GLY A 122 8.30 -1.05 20.23
C GLY A 122 7.18 -2.00 19.82
N ARG A 123 6.23 -1.46 19.04
CA ARG A 123 5.11 -2.17 18.43
C ARG A 123 4.98 -1.74 16.98
N LEU A 124 4.91 -2.72 16.10
CA LEU A 124 4.63 -2.54 14.68
C LEU A 124 3.18 -2.93 14.41
N PHE A 125 2.36 -1.96 14.04
CA PHE A 125 0.97 -2.16 13.67
C PHE A 125 0.91 -2.30 12.15
N VAL A 126 0.25 -3.34 11.66
CA VAL A 126 0.17 -3.62 10.22
C VAL A 126 -1.26 -3.95 9.86
N ILE A 127 -1.80 -3.23 8.86
CA ILE A 127 -3.07 -3.56 8.24
C ILE A 127 -2.85 -4.78 7.35
N ASP A 128 -3.63 -5.84 7.60
CA ASP A 128 -3.63 -7.10 6.87
C ASP A 128 -4.99 -7.31 6.21
N HIS A 129 -5.01 -7.45 4.88
CA HIS A 129 -6.20 -7.72 4.08
C HIS A 129 -6.48 -9.23 3.87
N GLY A 130 -5.72 -10.12 4.51
CA GLY A 130 -5.92 -11.56 4.37
C GLY A 130 -5.62 -12.07 2.95
N ALA A 131 -5.78 -13.37 2.72
CA ALA A 131 -5.54 -13.95 1.39
C ALA A 131 -6.54 -13.54 0.31
N ASP A 132 -7.75 -13.11 0.71
CA ASP A 132 -8.84 -12.77 -0.18
C ASP A 132 -8.95 -11.27 -0.47
N GLY A 133 -8.16 -10.43 0.24
CA GLY A 133 -8.26 -8.98 0.12
C GLY A 133 -9.48 -8.37 0.83
N HIS A 134 -10.32 -9.19 1.44
CA HIS A 134 -11.62 -8.81 2.00
C HIS A 134 -11.71 -9.00 3.52
N THR A 135 -10.88 -9.89 4.08
CA THR A 135 -10.76 -10.03 5.53
C THR A 135 -9.79 -9.00 6.07
N HIS A 136 -10.21 -8.18 7.03
CA HIS A 136 -9.35 -7.12 7.58
C HIS A 136 -8.91 -7.45 9.01
N ALA A 137 -7.62 -7.30 9.27
CA ALA A 137 -7.08 -7.38 10.60
C ALA A 137 -5.97 -6.33 10.83
N ILE A 138 -5.82 -5.92 12.08
CA ILE A 138 -4.62 -5.24 12.55
C ILE A 138 -3.73 -6.29 13.21
N ARG A 139 -2.59 -6.57 12.58
CA ARG A 139 -1.54 -7.42 13.14
C ARG A 139 -0.58 -6.55 13.93
N ILE A 140 -0.36 -6.90 15.19
CA ILE A 140 0.56 -6.18 16.08
C ILE A 140 1.77 -7.07 16.31
N PHE A 141 2.93 -6.61 15.85
CA PHE A 141 4.21 -7.29 16.04
C PHE A 141 5.08 -6.55 17.04
N ARG A 142 5.98 -7.29 17.69
CA ARG A 142 7.06 -6.77 18.52
C ARG A 142 8.40 -7.11 17.87
N PRO A 143 9.29 -6.12 17.67
CA PRO A 143 10.67 -6.38 17.26
C PRO A 143 11.41 -7.30 18.24
N GLN A 144 12.24 -8.18 17.69
CA GLN A 144 13.08 -9.11 18.44
C GLN A 144 14.56 -8.72 18.29
N ALA A 145 15.39 -9.15 19.25
CA ALA A 145 16.81 -8.81 19.26
C ALA A 145 17.60 -9.38 18.06
N ASP A 146 17.11 -10.47 17.47
CA ASP A 146 17.64 -11.08 16.23
C ASP A 146 17.17 -10.35 14.94
N GLY A 147 16.48 -9.22 15.12
CA GLY A 147 15.87 -8.44 14.05
C GLY A 147 14.63 -9.09 13.43
N GLY A 148 14.11 -10.16 14.02
CA GLY A 148 12.82 -10.76 13.67
C GLY A 148 11.65 -9.98 14.25
N LEU A 149 10.44 -10.47 13.96
CA LEU A 149 9.20 -9.94 14.53
C LEU A 149 8.41 -11.07 15.18
N ALA A 150 7.88 -10.82 16.36
CA ALA A 150 6.95 -11.73 17.04
C ALA A 150 5.53 -11.16 16.96
N LEU A 151 4.57 -11.94 16.49
CA LEU A 151 3.16 -11.56 16.55
C LEU A 151 2.72 -11.52 18.02
N VAL A 152 2.22 -10.37 18.47
CA VAL A 152 1.75 -10.15 19.84
C VAL A 152 0.23 -10.22 19.91
N ALA A 153 -0.45 -9.65 18.93
CA ALA A 153 -1.90 -9.62 18.87
C ALA A 153 -2.39 -9.51 17.42
N SER A 154 -3.64 -9.92 17.21
CA SER A 154 -4.35 -9.80 15.95
C SER A 154 -5.77 -9.39 16.27
N HIS A 155 -6.19 -8.23 15.78
CA HIS A 155 -7.56 -7.74 15.94
C HIS A 155 -8.25 -7.79 14.58
N GLN A 156 -9.31 -8.60 14.46
CA GLN A 156 -10.15 -8.58 13.27
C GLN A 156 -11.12 -7.41 13.34
N GLY A 157 -11.28 -6.72 12.21
CA GLY A 157 -12.26 -5.65 12.04
C GLY A 157 -13.65 -6.19 11.72
#